data_AF-A0A2M7XX13-F1
#
_entry.id   AF-A0A2M7XX13-F1
#
_cell.length_a   1.000
_cell.length_b   1.000
_cell.length_c   1.000
_cell.angle_alpha   90.00
_cell.angle_beta   90.00
_cell.angle_gamma   90.00
#
_symmetry.space_group_name_H-M   'P 1'
#
loop_
_entity.id
_entity.type
_entity.pdbx_description
1 polymer ?
#
loop_
_entity_poly.entity_id
_entity_poly.type
_entity_poly.pdbx_seq_one_letter_code
_entity_poly.pdbx_strand_id
1 'polypeptide(L)'
;MRSIIAKIRRYIFPLILVFIALLIIFKSYTPGTILSGWDTLHPEFDFGLYFKRIFTVWQSHQGLGAPPSQSHIGDLPHAFILWIMSFVLPMNLLRYAYILSMLIIGPLGVYFFLKDHIFENNNKLQIYAFIGGFFYLLNLGTLQNFYTPLEMFTTFYGLLGWLLWAIVRFLGKNNKKNLFILSLITILFASTSHTATLWYIFYGSLGLFLFTNLIIKKFQRDLIKKSIFIFVLIFLLNTFWILPNLYYAKNYSKDVSQSKINRMGSNEFFFRGQKRGSIKDLALITNFPFDWKVYDFDKNKPVPQMDLWETHLQTPFVQIWGAILFLLFLSGIISSFRNKNHLLMAFFPVIILCFFFLRNANFPFTSFFLFLRDKFPFFSEMLRFPFTKFSILYVFLYSIFLSHAFYNLIIFLSKKIPRNFYIHFFTIFFIGQIFFIMPVLETGYISKTMRVKIPQNYFDLFNYLKQNPKDRILQLPLHNFAGWQYDNWSYQGAGFLW
;
A
#
# COMPACT_ATOMS: atom_id res chain seq x y z
N MET A 1 -30.50 -21.43 18.84
CA MET A 1 -29.48 -20.59 19.53
C MET A 1 -28.04 -21.15 19.43
N ARG A 2 -27.74 -22.40 19.85
CA ARG A 2 -26.38 -23.00 19.79
C ARG A 2 -25.72 -23.03 18.40
N SER A 3 -26.50 -23.29 17.34
CA SER A 3 -26.03 -23.27 15.93
C SER A 3 -25.57 -21.88 15.47
N ILE A 4 -26.28 -20.82 15.86
CA ILE A 4 -25.95 -19.43 15.52
C ILE A 4 -24.68 -19.00 16.27
N ILE A 5 -24.58 -19.32 17.56
CA ILE A 5 -23.39 -19.03 18.38
C ILE A 5 -22.14 -19.74 17.81
N ALA A 6 -22.28 -20.99 17.36
CA ALA A 6 -21.19 -21.73 16.73
C ALA A 6 -20.76 -21.12 15.37
N LYS A 7 -21.70 -20.59 14.58
CA LYS A 7 -21.38 -19.84 13.35
C LYS A 7 -20.67 -18.52 13.65
N ILE A 8 -21.14 -17.74 14.63
CA ILE A 8 -20.52 -16.47 15.03
C ILE A 8 -19.09 -16.68 15.54
N ARG A 9 -18.84 -17.73 16.34
CA ARG A 9 -17.49 -18.06 16.83
C ARG A 9 -16.46 -18.28 15.73
N ARG A 10 -16.87 -18.69 14.51
CA ARG A 10 -15.95 -18.87 13.37
C ARG A 10 -15.50 -17.57 12.72
N TYR A 11 -16.20 -16.46 13.00
CA TYR A 11 -15.93 -15.15 12.44
C TYR A 11 -15.49 -14.12 13.48
N ILE A 12 -15.27 -14.54 14.73
CA ILE A 12 -14.92 -13.62 15.82
C ILE A 12 -13.65 -12.82 15.53
N PHE A 13 -12.60 -13.45 14.99
CA PHE A 13 -11.34 -12.77 14.66
C PHE A 13 -11.49 -11.75 13.52
N PRO A 14 -12.09 -12.10 12.35
CA PRO A 14 -12.45 -11.11 11.35
C PRO A 14 -13.28 -9.95 11.89
N LEU A 15 -14.28 -10.23 12.73
CA LEU A 15 -15.13 -9.19 13.32
C LEU A 15 -14.34 -8.26 14.24
N ILE A 16 -13.39 -8.79 15.02
CA ILE A 16 -12.49 -7.97 15.85
C ILE A 16 -11.60 -7.08 14.98
N LEU A 17 -11.03 -7.59 13.88
CA LEU A 17 -10.24 -6.78 12.93
C LEU A 17 -11.08 -5.64 12.36
N VAL A 18 -12.30 -5.94 11.92
CA VAL A 18 -13.25 -4.94 11.40
C VAL A 18 -13.55 -3.90 12.48
N PHE A 19 -13.84 -4.33 13.71
CA PHE A 19 -14.14 -3.42 14.81
C PHE A 19 -12.99 -2.46 15.10
N ILE A 20 -11.75 -2.96 15.20
CA ILE A 20 -10.57 -2.11 15.43
C ILE A 20 -10.35 -1.15 14.26
N ALA A 21 -10.49 -1.63 13.02
CA ALA A 21 -10.40 -0.78 11.84
C ALA A 21 -11.46 0.33 11.87
N LEU A 22 -12.70 0.03 12.26
CA LEU A 22 -13.77 1.03 12.40
C LEU A 22 -13.46 2.10 13.46
N LEU A 23 -12.82 1.73 14.58
CA LEU A 23 -12.37 2.71 15.57
C LEU A 23 -11.33 3.69 14.99
N ILE A 24 -10.38 3.17 14.20
CA ILE A 24 -9.36 4.00 13.54
C ILE A 24 -9.99 4.87 12.45
N ILE A 25 -10.93 4.30 11.69
CA ILE A 25 -11.70 5.00 10.66
C ILE A 25 -12.46 6.18 11.26
N PHE A 26 -13.11 5.98 12.40
CA PHE A 26 -13.83 7.05 13.11
C PHE A 26 -12.91 8.23 13.44
N LYS A 27 -11.67 7.97 13.87
CA LYS A 27 -10.67 9.03 14.14
C LYS A 27 -10.07 9.64 12.87
N SER A 28 -10.11 8.89 11.77
CA SER A 28 -9.55 9.30 10.46
C SER A 28 -10.49 10.18 9.64
N TYR A 29 -11.74 10.36 10.08
CA TYR A 29 -12.76 11.13 9.37
C TYR A 29 -13.05 12.46 10.05
N THR A 30 -13.28 13.51 9.25
CA THR A 30 -13.75 14.82 9.72
C THR A 30 -15.01 15.22 8.95
N PRO A 31 -16.17 15.40 9.60
CA PRO A 31 -17.42 15.78 8.93
C PRO A 31 -17.30 17.07 8.10
N GLY A 32 -17.95 17.07 6.93
CA GLY A 32 -18.00 18.25 6.05
C GLY A 32 -16.68 18.58 5.34
N THR A 33 -15.67 17.70 5.43
CA THR A 33 -14.41 17.83 4.69
C THR A 33 -14.38 16.86 3.51
N ILE A 34 -13.47 17.10 2.57
CA ILE A 34 -13.11 16.22 1.47
C ILE A 34 -11.66 15.79 1.70
N LEU A 35 -11.34 14.52 1.44
CA LEU A 35 -9.95 14.09 1.41
C LEU A 35 -9.26 14.74 0.21
N SER A 36 -8.36 15.68 0.42
CA SER A 36 -7.67 16.40 -0.64
C SER A 36 -6.32 16.92 -0.14
N GLY A 37 -5.36 17.08 -1.05
CA GLY A 37 -3.99 17.51 -0.74
C GLY A 37 -2.96 16.49 -1.20
N TRP A 38 -1.67 16.78 -1.02
CA TRP A 38 -0.61 15.96 -1.60
C TRP A 38 -0.78 15.80 -3.12
N ASP A 39 -0.84 14.58 -3.66
CA ASP A 39 -1.14 14.31 -5.06
C ASP A 39 -2.57 13.77 -5.14
N THR A 40 -3.52 14.51 -5.69
CA THR A 40 -4.92 14.05 -5.70
C THR A 40 -5.62 14.27 -7.01
N LEU A 41 -6.44 13.30 -7.38
CA LEU A 41 -7.46 13.44 -8.41
C LEU A 41 -8.84 13.33 -7.74
N HIS A 42 -9.81 14.05 -8.28
CA HIS A 42 -11.19 14.05 -7.80
C HIS A 42 -12.17 13.55 -8.89
N PRO A 43 -12.19 12.25 -9.20
CA PRO A 43 -13.22 11.66 -10.07
C PRO A 43 -14.64 12.05 -9.66
N GLU A 44 -14.86 12.17 -8.35
CA GLU A 44 -16.15 12.48 -7.75
C GLU A 44 -16.69 13.88 -8.07
N PHE A 45 -15.86 14.82 -8.54
CA PHE A 45 -16.32 16.16 -8.90
C PHE A 45 -17.01 16.18 -10.27
N ASP A 46 -16.57 15.31 -11.19
CA ASP A 46 -17.19 15.14 -12.51
C ASP A 46 -16.77 13.80 -13.13
N PHE A 47 -17.53 12.74 -12.84
CA PHE A 47 -17.25 11.40 -13.39
C PHE A 47 -17.30 11.37 -14.92
N GLY A 48 -18.20 12.14 -15.54
CA GLY A 48 -18.35 12.17 -16.99
C GLY A 48 -17.10 12.72 -17.68
N LEU A 49 -16.56 13.81 -17.15
CA LEU A 49 -15.28 14.37 -17.60
C LEU A 49 -14.11 13.44 -17.25
N TYR A 50 -14.12 12.82 -16.07
CA TYR A 50 -13.07 11.90 -15.63
C TYR A 50 -12.93 10.71 -16.58
N PHE A 51 -14.03 10.01 -16.89
CA PHE A 51 -14.01 8.88 -17.80
C PHE A 51 -13.50 9.29 -19.19
N LYS A 52 -13.92 10.45 -19.73
CA LYS A 52 -13.39 10.96 -21.01
C LYS A 52 -11.87 11.15 -20.99
N ARG A 53 -11.31 11.61 -19.86
CA ARG A 53 -9.88 11.91 -19.72
C ARG A 53 -9.00 10.66 -19.51
N ILE A 54 -9.49 9.62 -18.84
CA ILE A 54 -8.66 8.42 -18.61
C ILE A 54 -8.54 7.53 -19.84
N PHE A 55 -9.49 7.59 -20.79
CA PHE A 55 -9.47 6.78 -22.02
C PHE A 55 -8.62 7.38 -23.16
N THR A 56 -7.87 8.46 -22.92
CA THR A 56 -7.02 9.10 -23.93
C THR A 56 -5.52 8.92 -23.65
N VAL A 57 -4.74 8.75 -24.72
CA VAL A 57 -3.27 8.74 -24.71
C VAL A 57 -2.66 10.14 -24.75
N TRP A 58 -3.50 11.18 -24.74
CA TRP A 58 -3.12 12.59 -24.70
C TRP A 58 -3.95 13.36 -23.68
N GLN A 59 -3.29 14.05 -22.75
CA GLN A 59 -3.93 14.81 -21.68
C GLN A 59 -3.88 16.31 -22.01
N SER A 60 -4.86 16.80 -22.76
CA SER A 60 -4.95 18.21 -23.18
C SER A 60 -5.04 19.20 -22.01
N HIS A 61 -5.57 18.74 -20.87
CA HIS A 61 -5.75 19.51 -19.65
C HIS A 61 -4.45 19.66 -18.83
N GLN A 62 -3.41 18.87 -19.10
CA GLN A 62 -2.14 18.95 -18.35
C GLN A 62 -1.19 19.97 -18.99
N GLY A 63 -1.06 21.15 -18.38
CA GLY A 63 -0.14 22.19 -18.86
C GLY A 63 -0.55 22.72 -20.24
N LEU A 64 0.26 22.47 -21.27
CA LEU A 64 -0.04 22.76 -22.69
C LEU A 64 -0.63 21.54 -23.44
N GLY A 65 -0.79 20.42 -22.76
CA GLY A 65 -1.03 19.11 -23.34
C GLY A 65 0.22 18.24 -23.20
N ALA A 66 0.05 17.04 -22.66
CA ALA A 66 1.14 16.10 -22.49
C ALA A 66 0.66 14.66 -22.69
N PRO A 67 1.54 13.76 -23.17
CA PRO A 67 1.28 12.33 -23.05
C PRO A 67 1.28 11.94 -21.56
N PRO A 68 0.39 11.03 -21.13
CA PRO A 68 0.21 10.72 -19.72
C PRO A 68 1.43 9.98 -19.15
N SER A 69 2.15 10.62 -18.21
CA SER A 69 3.30 10.02 -17.52
C SER A 69 2.92 8.95 -16.50
N GLN A 70 1.69 9.02 -16.00
CA GLN A 70 1.04 8.01 -15.17
C GLN A 70 0.09 7.16 -16.03
N SER A 71 -0.19 5.94 -15.60
CA SER A 71 -1.14 5.07 -16.33
C SER A 71 -2.56 5.35 -15.87
N HIS A 72 -3.10 6.52 -16.23
CA HIS A 72 -4.42 7.00 -15.77
C HIS A 72 -5.55 5.98 -15.98
N ILE A 73 -5.57 5.30 -17.12
CA ILE A 73 -6.57 4.25 -17.41
C ILE A 73 -6.49 3.06 -16.43
N GLY A 74 -5.33 2.84 -15.80
CA GLY A 74 -5.17 1.87 -14.72
C GLY A 74 -6.10 2.13 -13.54
N ASP A 75 -6.45 3.39 -13.27
CA ASP A 75 -7.37 3.80 -12.21
C ASP A 75 -8.85 3.50 -12.52
N LEU A 76 -9.17 2.99 -13.72
CA LEU A 76 -10.54 2.69 -14.15
C LEU A 76 -11.36 1.86 -13.14
N PRO A 77 -10.85 0.77 -12.53
CA PRO A 77 -11.62 0.01 -11.54
C PRO A 77 -12.02 0.83 -10.32
N HIS A 78 -11.11 1.66 -9.81
CA HIS A 78 -11.35 2.57 -8.69
C HIS A 78 -12.40 3.63 -9.05
N ALA A 79 -12.23 4.32 -10.19
CA ALA A 79 -13.18 5.32 -10.66
C ALA A 79 -14.58 4.73 -10.88
N PHE A 80 -14.66 3.50 -11.39
CA PHE A 80 -15.94 2.79 -11.55
C PHE A 80 -16.59 2.44 -10.21
N ILE A 81 -15.81 2.00 -9.21
CA ILE A 81 -16.31 1.76 -7.85
C ILE A 81 -16.84 3.05 -7.23
N LEU A 82 -16.08 4.16 -7.32
CA LEU A 82 -16.52 5.45 -6.82
C LEU A 82 -17.82 5.93 -7.50
N TRP A 83 -17.93 5.72 -8.81
CA TRP A 83 -19.15 6.05 -9.55
C TRP A 83 -20.35 5.25 -9.04
N ILE A 84 -20.22 3.94 -8.80
CA ILE A 84 -21.29 3.14 -8.19
C ILE A 84 -21.63 3.66 -6.78
N MET A 85 -20.62 3.98 -5.97
CA MET A 85 -20.83 4.49 -4.62
C MET A 85 -21.55 5.85 -4.62
N SER A 86 -21.41 6.65 -5.68
CA SER A 86 -22.06 7.97 -5.82
C SER A 86 -23.59 7.92 -5.86
N PHE A 87 -24.19 6.77 -6.16
CA PHE A 87 -25.65 6.60 -6.09
C PHE A 87 -26.18 6.54 -4.65
N VAL A 88 -25.32 6.34 -3.66
CA VAL A 88 -25.71 6.15 -2.25
C VAL A 88 -25.01 7.15 -1.34
N LEU A 89 -23.75 7.48 -1.61
CA LEU A 89 -22.93 8.35 -0.78
C LEU A 89 -22.82 9.76 -1.37
N PRO A 90 -22.85 10.82 -0.54
CA PRO A 90 -22.57 12.17 -0.99
C PRO A 90 -21.11 12.33 -1.43
N MET A 91 -20.85 13.30 -2.32
CA MET A 91 -19.55 13.56 -2.93
C MET A 91 -18.40 13.61 -1.93
N ASN A 92 -18.59 14.30 -0.80
CA ASN A 92 -17.55 14.47 0.21
C ASN A 92 -17.19 13.18 0.96
N LEU A 93 -18.03 12.14 0.90
CA LEU A 93 -17.77 10.84 1.52
C LEU A 93 -17.15 9.82 0.58
N LEU A 94 -17.18 10.04 -0.74
CA LEU A 94 -16.78 9.02 -1.72
C LEU A 94 -15.34 8.58 -1.56
N ARG A 95 -14.40 9.53 -1.60
CA ARG A 95 -12.97 9.25 -1.45
C ARG A 95 -12.64 8.69 -0.07
N TYR A 96 -13.25 9.22 1.00
CA TYR A 96 -13.13 8.66 2.35
C TYR A 96 -13.54 7.20 2.37
N ALA A 97 -14.73 6.88 1.85
CA ALA A 97 -15.27 5.54 1.90
C ALA A 97 -14.41 4.54 1.13
N TYR A 98 -13.88 4.90 -0.04
CA TYR A 98 -12.96 4.03 -0.77
C TYR A 98 -11.66 3.78 0.01
N ILE A 99 -10.94 4.84 0.38
CA ILE A 99 -9.65 4.74 1.08
C ILE A 99 -9.81 3.96 2.39
N LEU A 100 -10.81 4.30 3.20
CA LEU A 100 -11.03 3.68 4.51
C LEU A 100 -11.55 2.24 4.39
N SER A 101 -12.24 1.88 3.30
CA SER A 101 -12.60 0.47 3.04
C SER A 101 -11.36 -0.40 2.85
N MET A 102 -10.29 0.12 2.22
CA MET A 102 -9.05 -0.63 2.03
C MET A 102 -8.34 -0.93 3.35
N LEU A 103 -8.55 -0.09 4.37
CA LEU A 103 -8.05 -0.32 5.73
C LEU A 103 -8.72 -1.54 6.40
N ILE A 104 -9.94 -1.89 5.98
CA ILE A 104 -10.64 -3.10 6.43
C ILE A 104 -10.28 -4.30 5.54
N ILE A 105 -10.31 -4.11 4.22
CA ILE A 105 -10.12 -5.18 3.24
C ILE A 105 -8.71 -5.79 3.33
N GLY A 106 -7.68 -4.97 3.56
CA GLY A 106 -6.27 -5.41 3.65
C GLY A 106 -6.02 -6.44 4.75
N PRO A 107 -6.24 -6.11 6.04
CA PRO A 107 -6.08 -7.04 7.16
C PRO A 107 -6.88 -8.33 7.02
N LEU A 108 -8.09 -8.25 6.45
CA LEU A 108 -8.91 -9.43 6.17
C LEU A 108 -8.26 -10.30 5.10
N GLY A 109 -7.72 -9.71 4.03
CA GLY A 109 -6.97 -10.46 3.00
C GLY A 109 -5.78 -11.21 3.58
N VAL A 110 -5.01 -10.56 4.46
CA VAL A 110 -3.90 -11.22 5.18
C VAL A 110 -4.38 -12.33 6.10
N TYR A 111 -5.45 -12.08 6.86
CA TYR A 111 -6.06 -13.08 7.74
C TYR A 111 -6.49 -14.33 6.97
N PHE A 112 -7.26 -14.16 5.87
CA PHE A 112 -7.75 -15.30 5.09
C PHE A 112 -6.63 -16.00 4.31
N PHE A 113 -5.62 -15.26 3.83
CA PHE A 113 -4.40 -15.87 3.29
C PHE A 113 -3.72 -16.81 4.29
N LEU A 114 -3.48 -16.33 5.51
CA LEU A 114 -2.85 -17.12 6.58
C LEU A 114 -3.73 -18.30 7.01
N LYS A 115 -5.01 -18.04 7.28
CA LYS A 115 -5.96 -19.06 7.73
C LYS A 115 -6.08 -20.20 6.72
N ASP A 116 -6.27 -19.89 5.45
CA ASP A 116 -6.63 -20.89 4.45
C ASP A 116 -5.42 -21.64 3.93
N HIS A 117 -4.28 -20.96 3.73
CA HIS A 117 -3.12 -21.52 3.02
C HIS A 117 -1.91 -21.82 3.91
N ILE A 118 -1.75 -21.14 5.04
CA ILE A 118 -0.62 -21.36 5.97
C ILE A 118 -1.03 -22.25 7.14
N PHE A 119 -2.24 -22.06 7.66
CA PHE A 119 -2.80 -22.82 8.79
C PHE A 119 -3.92 -23.79 8.37
N GLU A 120 -4.09 -24.02 7.07
CA GLU A 120 -4.92 -25.07 6.48
C GLU A 120 -6.35 -25.15 7.02
N ASN A 121 -6.98 -23.99 7.25
CA ASN A 121 -8.34 -23.87 7.80
C ASN A 121 -8.55 -24.48 9.20
N ASN A 122 -7.48 -24.70 9.97
CA ASN A 122 -7.60 -25.23 11.32
C ASN A 122 -8.19 -24.18 12.27
N ASN A 123 -9.40 -24.44 12.78
CA ASN A 123 -10.10 -23.55 13.71
C ASN A 123 -9.30 -23.21 14.98
N LYS A 124 -8.43 -24.12 15.44
CA LYS A 124 -7.60 -23.90 16.62
C LYS A 124 -6.45 -22.92 16.36
N LEU A 125 -6.09 -22.70 15.10
CA LEU A 125 -4.95 -21.88 14.67
C LEU A 125 -5.36 -20.50 14.17
N GLN A 126 -6.66 -20.17 14.15
CA GLN A 126 -7.16 -18.88 13.67
C GLN A 126 -6.60 -17.67 14.43
N ILE A 127 -6.21 -17.85 15.70
CA ILE A 127 -5.57 -16.79 16.49
C ILE A 127 -4.23 -16.34 15.87
N TYR A 128 -3.48 -17.24 15.24
CA TYR A 128 -2.22 -16.89 14.58
C TYR A 128 -2.49 -16.13 13.27
N ALA A 129 -3.50 -16.53 12.50
CA ALA A 129 -3.96 -15.75 11.35
C ALA A 129 -4.43 -14.35 11.79
N PHE A 130 -5.11 -14.25 12.94
CA PHE A 130 -5.50 -12.98 13.54
C PHE A 130 -4.30 -12.10 13.91
N ILE A 131 -3.24 -12.65 14.52
CA ILE A 131 -2.00 -11.91 14.78
C ILE A 131 -1.45 -11.27 13.51
N GLY A 132 -1.39 -12.02 12.40
CA GLY A 132 -0.89 -11.50 11.13
C GLY A 132 -1.74 -10.35 10.59
N GLY A 133 -3.07 -10.52 10.56
CA GLY A 133 -4.00 -9.45 10.16
C GLY A 133 -3.96 -8.23 11.10
N PHE A 134 -3.85 -8.46 12.40
CA PHE A 134 -3.79 -7.42 13.42
C PHE A 134 -2.51 -6.59 13.32
N PHE A 135 -1.36 -7.24 13.11
CA PHE A 135 -0.10 -6.54 12.84
C PHE A 135 -0.14 -5.80 11.49
N TYR A 136 -0.71 -6.39 10.45
CA TYR A 136 -0.89 -5.73 9.14
C TYR A 136 -1.74 -4.45 9.25
N LEU A 137 -2.73 -4.45 10.14
CA LEU A 137 -3.50 -3.24 10.46
C LEU A 137 -2.66 -2.24 11.25
N LEU A 138 -2.00 -2.67 12.32
CA LEU A 138 -1.42 -1.79 13.34
C LEU A 138 0.11 -1.63 13.28
N ASN A 139 0.70 -1.33 12.11
CA ASN A 139 2.15 -1.09 12.00
C ASN A 139 2.47 0.29 11.40
N LEU A 140 3.73 0.73 11.57
CA LEU A 140 4.19 2.04 11.09
C LEU A 140 4.26 2.14 9.56
N GLY A 141 4.38 1.02 8.85
CA GLY A 141 4.26 0.99 7.39
C GLY A 141 2.84 1.29 6.92
N THR A 142 1.82 0.72 7.57
CA THR A 142 0.41 1.05 7.33
C THR A 142 0.14 2.52 7.61
N LEU A 143 0.61 3.03 8.76
CA LEU A 143 0.51 4.45 9.09
C LEU A 143 1.02 5.33 7.94
N GLN A 144 2.25 5.11 7.46
CA GLN A 144 2.84 5.94 6.41
C GLN A 144 2.06 5.89 5.08
N ASN A 145 1.52 4.72 4.71
CA ASN A 145 0.74 4.57 3.48
C ASN A 145 -0.63 5.27 3.54
N PHE A 146 -1.20 5.43 4.73
CA PHE A 146 -2.51 6.09 4.93
C PHE A 146 -2.40 7.53 5.42
N TYR A 147 -1.23 8.00 5.84
CA TYR A 147 -1.05 9.36 6.38
C TYR A 147 -1.32 10.44 5.34
N THR A 148 -0.80 10.25 4.13
CA THR A 148 -1.14 11.00 2.91
C THR A 148 -1.69 10.00 1.90
N PRO A 149 -2.98 9.66 1.97
CA PRO A 149 -3.52 8.53 1.25
C PRO A 149 -3.55 8.79 -0.25
N LEU A 150 -3.11 7.79 -1.00
CA LEU A 150 -3.21 7.72 -2.46
C LEU A 150 -3.88 6.40 -2.85
N GLU A 151 -4.73 6.46 -3.86
CA GLU A 151 -5.62 5.39 -4.29
C GLU A 151 -4.82 4.15 -4.68
N MET A 152 -3.73 4.33 -5.42
CA MET A 152 -2.87 3.23 -5.85
C MET A 152 -2.19 2.49 -4.69
N PHE A 153 -1.73 3.20 -3.66
CA PHE A 153 -1.07 2.59 -2.49
C PHE A 153 -2.09 1.91 -1.59
N THR A 154 -3.22 2.56 -1.34
CA THR A 154 -4.28 2.00 -0.50
C THR A 154 -4.97 0.81 -1.17
N THR A 155 -5.15 0.83 -2.50
CA THR A 155 -5.61 -0.33 -3.27
C THR A 155 -4.61 -1.48 -3.20
N PHE A 156 -3.31 -1.19 -3.30
CA PHE A 156 -2.27 -2.23 -3.20
C PHE A 156 -2.31 -2.87 -1.81
N TYR A 157 -2.39 -2.05 -0.75
CA TYR A 157 -2.56 -2.51 0.62
C TYR A 157 -3.82 -3.37 0.80
N GLY A 158 -4.96 -2.90 0.31
CA GLY A 158 -6.24 -3.58 0.47
C GLY A 158 -6.29 -4.93 -0.25
N LEU A 159 -5.77 -5.00 -1.48
CA LEU A 159 -5.99 -6.15 -2.36
C LEU A 159 -4.82 -7.13 -2.46
N LEU A 160 -3.60 -6.80 -2.00
CA LEU A 160 -2.43 -7.68 -2.11
C LEU A 160 -2.65 -9.04 -1.46
N GLY A 161 -3.17 -9.07 -0.23
CA GLY A 161 -3.44 -10.32 0.50
C GLY A 161 -4.48 -11.19 -0.22
N TRP A 162 -5.53 -10.57 -0.76
CA TRP A 162 -6.58 -11.25 -1.53
C TRP A 162 -6.07 -11.80 -2.86
N LEU A 163 -5.23 -11.05 -3.57
CA LEU A 163 -4.66 -11.46 -4.84
C LEU A 163 -3.74 -12.68 -4.64
N LEU A 164 -2.85 -12.63 -3.63
CA LEU A 164 -2.00 -13.78 -3.30
C LEU A 164 -2.83 -14.98 -2.81
N TRP A 165 -3.90 -14.75 -2.05
CA TRP A 165 -4.83 -15.81 -1.65
C TRP A 165 -5.51 -16.47 -2.85
N ALA A 166 -5.96 -15.69 -3.84
CA ALA A 166 -6.58 -16.20 -5.06
C ALA A 166 -5.59 -16.98 -5.93
N ILE A 167 -4.35 -16.48 -6.06
CA ILE A 167 -3.26 -17.14 -6.78
C ILE A 167 -2.96 -18.51 -6.17
N VAL A 168 -2.72 -18.58 -4.86
CA VAL A 168 -2.41 -19.85 -4.18
C VAL A 168 -3.61 -20.81 -4.24
N ARG A 169 -4.83 -20.29 -4.11
CA ARG A 169 -6.05 -21.09 -4.25
C ARG A 169 -6.21 -21.70 -5.65
N PHE A 170 -5.84 -20.96 -6.69
CA PHE A 170 -5.87 -21.44 -8.08
C PHE A 170 -4.75 -22.45 -8.36
N LEU A 171 -3.54 -22.23 -7.83
CA LEU A 171 -2.43 -23.20 -7.90
C LEU A 171 -2.84 -24.56 -7.31
N GLY A 172 -3.51 -24.55 -6.16
CA GLY A 172 -4.04 -25.75 -5.52
C GLY A 172 -5.19 -26.39 -6.31
N LYS A 173 -6.22 -25.61 -6.69
CA LYS A 173 -7.40 -26.11 -7.40
C LYS A 173 -7.75 -25.22 -8.60
N ASN A 174 -7.39 -25.63 -9.81
CA ASN A 174 -7.76 -24.94 -11.04
C ASN A 174 -9.21 -25.30 -11.42
N ASN A 175 -10.16 -24.40 -11.17
CA ASN A 175 -11.55 -24.52 -11.60
C ASN A 175 -12.11 -23.13 -12.00
N LYS A 176 -13.25 -23.11 -12.68
CA LYS A 176 -13.91 -21.88 -13.17
C LYS A 176 -14.16 -20.85 -12.07
N LYS A 177 -14.54 -21.28 -10.86
CA LYS A 177 -14.77 -20.39 -9.71
C LYS A 177 -13.48 -19.69 -9.26
N ASN A 178 -12.40 -20.45 -9.11
CA ASN A 178 -11.11 -19.89 -8.69
C ASN A 178 -10.49 -19.02 -9.78
N LEU A 179 -10.70 -19.36 -11.06
CA LEU A 179 -10.34 -18.51 -12.18
C LEU A 179 -11.08 -17.18 -12.13
N PHE A 180 -12.41 -17.21 -11.98
CA PHE A 180 -13.23 -16.00 -11.88
C PHE A 180 -12.80 -15.11 -10.72
N ILE A 181 -12.57 -15.70 -9.53
CA ILE A 181 -12.10 -14.96 -8.35
C ILE A 181 -10.73 -14.31 -8.62
N LEU A 182 -9.78 -15.06 -9.21
CA LEU A 182 -8.47 -14.54 -9.57
C LEU A 182 -8.60 -13.37 -10.55
N SER A 183 -9.34 -13.55 -11.66
CA SER A 183 -9.54 -12.52 -12.67
C SER A 183 -10.20 -11.26 -12.10
N LEU A 184 -11.24 -11.41 -11.29
CA LEU A 184 -11.93 -10.29 -10.66
C LEU A 184 -10.98 -9.49 -9.76
N ILE A 185 -10.26 -10.16 -8.85
CA ILE A 185 -9.32 -9.49 -7.95
C ILE A 185 -8.17 -8.86 -8.75
N THR A 186 -7.69 -9.50 -9.83
CA THR A 186 -6.67 -8.92 -10.71
C THR A 186 -7.13 -7.64 -11.39
N ILE A 187 -8.37 -7.57 -11.87
CA ILE A 187 -8.94 -6.36 -12.47
C ILE A 187 -9.07 -5.26 -11.42
N LEU A 188 -9.59 -5.56 -10.23
CA LEU A 188 -9.69 -4.59 -9.14
C LEU A 188 -8.31 -4.09 -8.69
N PHE A 189 -7.32 -4.98 -8.69
CA PHE A 189 -5.93 -4.65 -8.36
C PHE A 189 -5.27 -3.73 -9.40
N ALA A 190 -5.84 -3.59 -10.61
CA ALA A 190 -5.26 -2.75 -11.65
C ALA A 190 -5.18 -1.26 -11.26
N SER A 191 -5.99 -0.75 -10.32
CA SER A 191 -5.87 0.65 -9.85
C SER A 191 -4.54 0.95 -9.15
N THR A 192 -3.80 -0.08 -8.74
CA THR A 192 -2.40 0.08 -8.28
C THR A 192 -1.47 0.56 -9.39
N SER A 193 -1.84 0.37 -10.65
CA SER A 193 -1.01 0.68 -11.81
C SER A 193 -1.07 2.15 -12.23
N HIS A 194 -1.90 2.98 -11.60
CA HIS A 194 -1.85 4.44 -11.81
C HIS A 194 -0.39 4.92 -11.81
N THR A 195 0.40 4.48 -10.84
CA THR A 195 1.87 4.39 -10.96
C THR A 195 2.30 2.99 -11.39
N ALA A 196 2.60 2.85 -12.68
CA ALA A 196 2.94 1.57 -13.33
C ALA A 196 4.06 0.79 -12.62
N THR A 197 5.06 1.50 -12.09
CA THR A 197 6.19 0.89 -11.37
C THR A 197 5.76 0.08 -10.14
N LEU A 198 4.68 0.48 -9.46
CA LEU A 198 4.13 -0.25 -8.32
C LEU A 198 3.65 -1.65 -8.74
N TRP A 199 2.90 -1.71 -9.84
CA TRP A 199 2.43 -2.96 -10.41
C TRP A 199 3.57 -3.82 -10.97
N TYR A 200 4.54 -3.23 -11.67
CA TYR A 200 5.69 -3.99 -12.20
C TYR A 200 6.50 -4.66 -11.09
N ILE A 201 6.66 -4.00 -9.94
CA ILE A 201 7.34 -4.58 -8.77
C ILE A 201 6.54 -5.74 -8.18
N PHE A 202 5.22 -5.61 -8.05
CA PHE A 202 4.37 -6.72 -7.67
C PHE A 202 4.52 -7.89 -8.66
N TYR A 203 4.44 -7.62 -9.96
CA TYR A 203 4.49 -8.64 -11.01
C TYR A 203 5.85 -9.35 -11.08
N GLY A 204 6.95 -8.62 -10.92
CA GLY A 204 8.29 -9.21 -10.78
C GLY A 204 8.43 -10.06 -9.52
N SER A 205 7.89 -9.59 -8.40
CA SER A 205 7.86 -10.33 -7.13
C SER A 205 7.02 -11.62 -7.23
N LEU A 206 5.91 -11.57 -7.97
CA LEU A 206 5.10 -12.74 -8.30
C LEU A 206 5.90 -13.74 -9.14
N GLY A 207 6.64 -13.27 -10.14
CA GLY A 207 7.54 -14.11 -10.94
C GLY A 207 8.57 -14.86 -10.06
N LEU A 208 9.24 -14.15 -9.14
CA LEU A 208 10.18 -14.75 -8.19
C LEU A 208 9.51 -15.78 -7.27
N PHE A 209 8.33 -15.47 -6.75
CA PHE A 209 7.54 -16.38 -5.92
C PHE A 209 7.16 -17.66 -6.67
N LEU A 210 6.60 -17.53 -7.87
CA LEU A 210 6.19 -18.68 -8.71
C LEU A 210 7.40 -19.52 -9.11
N PHE A 211 8.50 -18.90 -9.53
CA PHE A 211 9.73 -19.59 -9.90
C PHE A 211 10.32 -20.38 -8.72
N THR A 212 10.36 -19.77 -7.54
CA THR A 212 10.88 -20.43 -6.33
C THR A 212 9.98 -21.58 -5.90
N ASN A 213 8.65 -21.42 -6.00
CA ASN A 213 7.71 -22.50 -5.74
C ASN A 213 7.91 -23.67 -6.73
N LEU A 214 8.23 -23.39 -7.99
CA LEU A 214 8.59 -24.43 -8.98
C LEU A 214 9.85 -25.18 -8.57
N ILE A 215 10.92 -24.48 -8.17
CA ILE A 215 12.16 -25.11 -7.70
C ILE A 215 11.89 -26.02 -6.50
N ILE A 216 11.18 -25.50 -5.49
CA ILE A 216 10.86 -26.25 -4.25
C ILE A 216 10.05 -27.51 -4.57
N LYS A 217 9.11 -27.42 -5.52
CA LYS A 217 8.29 -28.54 -5.99
C LYS A 217 8.91 -29.32 -7.13
N LYS A 218 10.23 -29.19 -7.36
CA LYS A 218 11.00 -29.95 -8.36
C LYS A 218 10.39 -29.89 -9.77
N PHE A 219 9.93 -28.72 -10.20
CA PHE A 219 9.45 -28.47 -11.56
C PHE A 219 8.32 -29.41 -12.01
N GLN A 220 7.37 -29.73 -11.12
CA GLN A 220 6.17 -30.50 -11.46
C GLN A 220 5.44 -29.91 -12.68
N ARG A 221 5.19 -30.74 -13.71
CA ARG A 221 4.61 -30.32 -15.01
C ARG A 221 3.29 -29.56 -14.85
N ASP A 222 2.38 -30.04 -13.99
CA ASP A 222 1.10 -29.37 -13.74
C ASP A 222 1.29 -27.99 -13.08
N LEU A 223 2.22 -27.88 -12.13
CA LEU A 223 2.55 -26.61 -11.49
C LEU A 223 3.17 -25.62 -12.47
N ILE A 224 4.04 -26.07 -13.39
CA ILE A 224 4.61 -25.21 -14.46
C ILE A 224 3.48 -24.61 -15.30
N LYS A 225 2.56 -25.46 -15.79
CA LYS A 225 1.42 -25.00 -16.60
C LYS A 225 0.58 -23.97 -15.85
N LYS A 226 0.26 -24.23 -14.59
CA LYS A 226 -0.52 -23.31 -13.75
C LYS A 226 0.23 -22.00 -13.49
N SER A 227 1.51 -22.05 -13.15
CA SER A 227 2.33 -20.85 -12.89
C SER A 227 2.47 -19.97 -14.13
N ILE A 228 2.75 -20.57 -15.30
CA ILE A 228 2.81 -19.83 -16.58
C ILE A 228 1.43 -19.23 -16.88
N PHE A 229 0.36 -20.01 -16.74
CA PHE A 229 -0.99 -19.54 -16.98
C PHE A 229 -1.36 -18.34 -16.08
N ILE A 230 -1.06 -18.40 -14.77
CA ILE A 230 -1.30 -17.28 -13.85
C ILE A 230 -0.52 -16.04 -14.27
N PHE A 231 0.78 -16.20 -14.57
CA PHE A 231 1.65 -15.10 -14.97
C PHE A 231 1.10 -14.41 -16.23
N VAL A 232 0.82 -15.19 -17.27
CA VAL A 232 0.25 -14.70 -18.54
C VAL A 232 -1.14 -14.11 -18.35
N LEU A 233 -2.02 -14.75 -17.58
CA LEU A 233 -3.38 -14.25 -17.33
C LEU A 233 -3.34 -12.87 -16.67
N ILE A 234 -2.52 -12.70 -15.62
CA ILE A 234 -2.40 -11.43 -14.92
C ILE A 234 -1.86 -10.34 -15.85
N PHE A 235 -0.88 -10.67 -16.69
CA PHE A 235 -0.39 -9.76 -17.72
C PHE A 235 -1.50 -9.36 -18.71
N LEU A 236 -2.20 -10.34 -19.29
CA LEU A 236 -3.26 -10.11 -20.28
C LEU A 236 -4.38 -9.24 -19.71
N LEU A 237 -4.83 -9.50 -18.48
CA LEU A 237 -5.87 -8.70 -17.82
C LEU A 237 -5.43 -7.27 -17.53
N ASN A 238 -4.13 -6.96 -17.58
CA ASN A 238 -3.58 -5.62 -17.36
C ASN A 238 -3.08 -4.95 -18.65
N THR A 239 -3.23 -5.60 -19.82
CA THR A 239 -2.75 -5.06 -21.11
C THR A 239 -3.38 -3.71 -21.47
N PHE A 240 -4.61 -3.44 -21.02
CA PHE A 240 -5.33 -2.19 -21.29
C PHE A 240 -4.60 -0.93 -20.79
N TRP A 241 -3.80 -1.02 -19.73
CA TRP A 241 -2.94 0.07 -19.26
C TRP A 241 -1.45 -0.19 -19.52
N ILE A 242 -1.01 -1.46 -19.57
CA ILE A 242 0.40 -1.81 -19.85
C ILE A 242 0.80 -1.32 -21.24
N LEU A 243 -0.01 -1.57 -22.28
CA LEU A 243 0.38 -1.23 -23.65
C LEU A 243 0.54 0.29 -23.85
N PRO A 244 -0.40 1.16 -23.41
CA PRO A 244 -0.18 2.61 -23.42
C PRO A 244 1.02 3.04 -22.58
N ASN A 245 1.25 2.43 -21.42
CA ASN A 245 2.40 2.77 -20.57
C ASN A 245 3.75 2.41 -21.22
N LEU A 246 3.84 1.26 -21.89
CA LEU A 246 5.04 0.88 -22.65
C LEU A 246 5.29 1.82 -23.82
N TYR A 247 4.23 2.26 -24.49
CA TYR A 247 4.33 3.30 -25.52
C TYR A 247 4.87 4.61 -24.92
N TYR A 248 4.35 5.04 -23.76
CA TYR A 248 4.88 6.22 -23.07
C TYR A 248 6.36 6.06 -22.70
N ALA A 249 6.72 4.94 -22.07
CA ALA A 249 8.08 4.68 -21.62
C ALA A 249 9.08 4.66 -22.79
N LYS A 250 8.68 4.11 -23.93
CA LYS A 250 9.54 4.08 -25.13
C LYS A 250 9.75 5.46 -25.74
N ASN A 251 8.69 6.27 -25.83
CA ASN A 251 8.71 7.51 -26.62
C ASN A 251 8.99 8.78 -25.80
N TYR A 252 8.62 8.82 -24.51
CA TYR A 252 8.60 10.06 -23.70
C TYR A 252 9.32 9.96 -22.34
N SER A 253 9.95 8.83 -22.01
CA SER A 253 10.61 8.66 -20.70
C SER A 253 11.75 9.65 -20.44
N LYS A 254 12.40 10.16 -21.50
CA LYS A 254 13.45 11.18 -21.40
C LYS A 254 12.92 12.53 -20.89
N ASP A 255 11.68 12.87 -21.19
CA ASP A 255 11.09 14.14 -20.79
C ASP A 255 10.90 14.20 -19.26
N VAL A 256 10.57 13.04 -18.66
CA VAL A 256 10.42 12.91 -17.21
C VAL A 256 11.74 13.16 -16.49
N SER A 257 12.82 12.54 -16.94
CA SER A 257 14.15 12.72 -16.33
C SER A 257 14.71 14.13 -16.51
N GLN A 258 14.31 14.82 -17.58
CA GLN A 258 14.70 16.21 -17.85
C GLN A 258 13.81 17.25 -17.15
N SER A 259 12.67 16.86 -16.60
CA SER A 259 11.77 17.76 -15.89
C SER A 259 12.46 18.45 -14.70
N LYS A 260 12.10 19.72 -14.43
CA LYS A 260 12.70 20.49 -13.32
C LYS A 260 12.55 19.79 -11.97
N ILE A 261 11.37 19.23 -11.71
CA ILE A 261 11.07 18.51 -10.46
C ILE A 261 11.96 17.28 -10.28
N ASN A 262 12.23 16.50 -11.34
CA ASN A 262 13.11 15.33 -11.22
C ASN A 262 14.59 15.74 -11.11
N ARG A 263 15.04 16.71 -11.91
CA ARG A 263 16.42 17.21 -11.84
C ARG A 263 16.78 17.79 -10.47
N MET A 264 15.82 18.45 -9.79
CA MET A 264 16.03 18.99 -8.45
C MET A 264 15.81 17.93 -7.36
N GLY A 265 14.77 17.10 -7.47
CA GLY A 265 14.32 16.22 -6.40
C GLY A 265 14.97 14.83 -6.36
N SER A 266 15.40 14.26 -7.49
CA SER A 266 15.83 12.83 -7.54
C SER A 266 16.98 12.52 -6.59
N ASN A 267 17.96 13.42 -6.44
CA ASN A 267 19.05 13.25 -5.49
C ASN A 267 18.61 13.42 -4.04
N GLU A 268 17.73 14.38 -3.76
CA GLU A 268 17.18 14.59 -2.41
C GLU A 268 16.43 13.33 -1.95
N PHE A 269 15.56 12.77 -2.79
CA PHE A 269 14.81 11.56 -2.47
C PHE A 269 15.72 10.35 -2.26
N PHE A 270 16.77 10.22 -3.05
CA PHE A 270 17.78 9.19 -2.84
C PHE A 270 18.43 9.33 -1.46
N PHE A 271 18.93 10.51 -1.08
CA PHE A 271 19.61 10.72 0.19
C PHE A 271 18.69 10.53 1.39
N ARG A 272 17.42 10.96 1.29
CA ARG A 272 16.40 10.66 2.31
C ARG A 272 16.16 9.16 2.45
N GLY A 273 16.05 8.44 1.32
CA GLY A 273 15.94 6.99 1.31
C GLY A 273 17.17 6.29 1.89
N GLN A 274 18.37 6.82 1.64
CA GLN A 274 19.61 6.31 2.20
C GLN A 274 19.68 6.54 3.71
N LYS A 275 19.33 7.74 4.20
CA LYS A 275 19.26 8.07 5.62
C LYS A 275 18.35 7.10 6.39
N ARG A 276 17.20 6.74 5.81
CA ARG A 276 16.21 5.81 6.38
C ARG A 276 16.37 4.34 5.93
N GLY A 277 17.54 3.97 5.41
CA GLY A 277 17.86 2.60 4.97
C GLY A 277 18.59 1.75 6.02
N SER A 278 18.60 2.19 7.28
CA SER A 278 19.27 1.49 8.38
C SER A 278 18.53 0.20 8.77
N ILE A 279 19.20 -0.69 9.52
CA ILE A 279 18.55 -1.89 10.07
C ILE A 279 17.45 -1.49 11.07
N LYS A 280 17.66 -0.41 11.83
CA LYS A 280 16.66 0.12 12.75
C LYS A 280 15.40 0.57 12.01
N ASP A 281 15.56 1.28 10.89
CA ASP A 281 14.44 1.72 10.07
C ASP A 281 13.71 0.54 9.42
N LEU A 282 14.44 -0.47 8.97
CA LEU A 282 13.85 -1.70 8.45
C LEU A 282 13.04 -2.44 9.54
N ALA A 283 13.57 -2.53 10.76
CA ALA A 283 12.91 -3.18 11.89
C ALA A 283 11.61 -2.48 12.30
N LEU A 284 11.63 -1.14 12.35
CA LEU A 284 10.49 -0.30 12.69
C LEU A 284 9.55 -0.06 11.49
N ILE A 285 9.98 -0.40 10.27
CA ILE A 285 9.27 -0.07 9.03
C ILE A 285 9.13 1.44 8.84
N THR A 286 10.17 2.23 9.15
CA THR A 286 10.17 3.70 9.03
C THR A 286 10.89 4.17 7.77
N ASN A 287 10.42 5.25 7.15
CA ASN A 287 11.09 5.84 5.99
C ASN A 287 10.90 7.36 5.87
N PHE A 288 11.22 7.92 4.70
CA PHE A 288 11.23 9.35 4.42
C PHE A 288 9.95 10.14 4.77
N PRO A 289 8.72 9.56 4.83
CA PRO A 289 7.56 10.33 5.26
C PRO A 289 7.71 10.92 6.67
N PHE A 290 8.46 10.26 7.56
CA PHE A 290 8.77 10.83 8.88
C PHE A 290 9.65 12.07 8.78
N ASP A 291 10.57 12.15 7.81
CA ASP A 291 11.45 13.32 7.61
C ASP A 291 10.81 14.41 6.72
N TRP A 292 9.55 14.22 6.31
CA TRP A 292 8.89 15.15 5.39
C TRP A 292 8.36 16.38 6.12
N LYS A 293 8.30 17.51 5.42
CA LYS A 293 7.77 18.77 5.95
C LYS A 293 6.55 19.20 5.14
N VAL A 294 5.56 19.73 5.85
CA VAL A 294 4.35 20.33 5.31
C VAL A 294 4.32 21.80 5.69
N TYR A 295 3.62 22.61 4.91
CA TYR A 295 3.43 24.00 5.25
C TYR A 295 2.32 24.14 6.30
N ASP A 296 2.63 24.85 7.39
CA ASP A 296 1.68 25.22 8.44
C ASP A 296 1.23 26.66 8.18
N PHE A 297 -0.04 26.83 7.80
CA PHE A 297 -0.63 28.11 7.44
C PHE A 297 -0.80 29.04 8.65
N ASP A 298 -1.00 28.49 9.85
CA ASP A 298 -1.14 29.29 11.07
C ASP A 298 0.22 29.83 11.54
N LYS A 299 1.28 29.03 11.38
CA LYS A 299 2.66 29.40 11.76
C LYS A 299 3.45 30.05 10.62
N ASN A 300 2.89 30.10 9.41
CA ASN A 300 3.50 30.65 8.20
C ASN A 300 4.91 30.07 7.90
N LYS A 301 5.12 28.77 8.20
CA LYS A 301 6.42 28.10 8.02
C LYS A 301 6.31 26.59 7.78
N PRO A 302 7.30 25.95 7.15
CA PRO A 302 7.36 24.49 7.07
C PRO A 302 7.56 23.85 8.44
N VAL A 303 6.75 22.83 8.77
CA VAL A 303 6.82 22.03 9.99
C VAL A 303 6.92 20.53 9.65
N PRO A 304 7.46 19.68 10.55
CA PRO A 304 7.46 18.24 10.34
C PRO A 304 6.04 17.71 10.13
N GLN A 305 5.86 16.88 9.11
CA GLN A 305 4.56 16.32 8.76
C GLN A 305 4.05 15.35 9.84
N MET A 306 4.97 14.61 10.47
CA MET A 306 4.65 13.55 11.43
C MET A 306 5.29 13.84 12.80
N ASP A 307 5.28 15.09 13.26
CA ASP A 307 5.99 15.55 14.48
C ASP A 307 5.65 14.71 15.74
N LEU A 308 4.35 14.47 15.98
CA LEU A 308 3.88 13.61 17.07
C LEU A 308 4.50 12.21 17.00
N TRP A 309 4.65 11.68 15.78
CA TRP A 309 5.25 10.37 15.57
C TRP A 309 6.76 10.38 15.70
N GLU A 310 7.44 11.42 15.27
CA GLU A 310 8.89 11.54 15.47
C GLU A 310 9.23 11.47 16.97
N THR A 311 8.44 12.14 17.82
CA THR A 311 8.58 12.06 19.28
C THR A 311 8.25 10.66 19.80
N HIS A 312 7.13 10.05 19.34
CA HIS A 312 6.73 8.70 19.76
C HIS A 312 7.77 7.63 19.39
N LEU A 313 8.40 7.73 18.21
CA LEU A 313 9.46 6.81 17.74
C LEU A 313 10.74 6.88 18.59
N GLN A 314 10.97 7.99 19.28
CA GLN A 314 12.12 8.14 20.19
C GLN A 314 11.90 7.45 21.53
N THR A 315 10.66 7.07 21.87
CA THR A 315 10.38 6.38 23.13
C THR A 315 11.10 5.01 23.18
N PRO A 316 11.76 4.66 24.30
CA PRO A 316 12.48 3.39 24.41
C PRO A 316 11.59 2.17 24.17
N PHE A 317 10.33 2.24 24.62
CA PHE A 317 9.36 1.17 24.43
C PHE A 317 9.15 0.85 22.93
N VAL A 318 8.90 1.87 22.11
CA VAL A 318 8.64 1.68 20.66
C VAL A 318 9.85 1.06 19.97
N GLN A 319 11.07 1.49 20.33
CA GLN A 319 12.29 0.95 19.76
C GLN A 319 12.52 -0.51 20.15
N ILE A 320 12.34 -0.84 21.44
CA ILE A 320 12.49 -2.21 21.95
C ILE A 320 11.42 -3.12 21.35
N TRP A 321 10.16 -2.69 21.35
CA TRP A 321 9.06 -3.47 20.78
C TRP A 321 9.26 -3.72 19.28
N GLY A 322 9.64 -2.70 18.52
CA GLY A 322 9.98 -2.84 17.11
C GLY A 322 11.12 -3.84 16.86
N ALA A 323 12.17 -3.82 17.71
CA ALA A 323 13.25 -4.79 17.63
C ALA A 323 12.78 -6.23 17.93
N ILE A 324 11.91 -6.41 18.94
CA ILE A 324 11.30 -7.72 19.27
C ILE A 324 10.50 -8.25 18.08
N LEU A 325 9.64 -7.41 17.48
CA LEU A 325 8.85 -7.79 16.30
C LEU A 325 9.76 -8.18 15.14
N PHE A 326 10.88 -7.48 14.94
CA PHE A 326 11.81 -7.75 13.85
C PHE A 326 12.56 -9.07 14.08
N LEU A 327 13.00 -9.33 15.30
CA LEU A 327 13.60 -10.62 15.68
C LEU A 327 12.60 -11.77 15.51
N LEU A 328 11.34 -11.58 15.90
CA LEU A 328 10.28 -12.56 15.66
C LEU A 328 10.07 -12.79 14.16
N PHE A 329 10.01 -11.74 13.35
CA PHE A 329 9.94 -11.85 11.89
C PHE A 329 11.11 -12.66 11.31
N LEU A 330 12.36 -12.36 11.69
CA LEU A 330 13.53 -13.14 11.27
C LEU A 330 13.45 -14.60 11.73
N SER A 331 12.99 -14.85 12.97
CA SER A 331 12.76 -16.21 13.47
C SER A 331 11.67 -16.95 12.68
N GLY A 332 10.66 -16.22 12.19
CA GLY A 332 9.63 -16.72 11.29
C GLY A 332 10.22 -17.19 9.96
N ILE A 333 11.13 -16.40 9.38
CA ILE A 333 11.86 -16.79 8.16
C ILE A 333 12.63 -18.08 8.42
N ILE A 334 13.48 -18.10 9.46
CA ILE A 334 14.32 -19.26 9.78
C ILE A 334 13.47 -20.52 10.03
N SER A 335 12.40 -20.38 10.80
CA SER A 335 11.52 -21.49 11.15
C SER A 335 10.72 -22.01 9.95
N SER A 336 10.41 -21.18 8.95
CA SER A 336 9.77 -21.63 7.71
C SER A 336 10.62 -22.67 6.96
N PHE A 337 11.94 -22.49 6.93
CA PHE A 337 12.88 -23.44 6.34
C PHE A 337 13.03 -24.70 7.20
N ARG A 338 13.16 -24.55 8.53
CA ARG A 338 13.29 -25.69 9.46
C ARG A 338 12.06 -26.61 9.41
N ASN A 339 10.87 -26.00 9.38
CA ASN A 339 9.60 -26.72 9.31
C ASN A 339 9.22 -27.16 7.89
N LYS A 340 10.03 -26.82 6.88
CA LYS A 340 9.78 -27.11 5.46
C LYS A 340 8.44 -26.59 4.97
N ASN A 341 8.00 -25.42 5.45
CA ASN A 341 6.79 -24.77 4.92
C ASN A 341 7.09 -24.19 3.52
N HIS A 342 6.86 -25.01 2.50
CA HIS A 342 7.18 -24.70 1.11
C HIS A 342 6.57 -23.39 0.61
N LEU A 343 5.36 -23.04 1.05
CA LEU A 343 4.69 -21.81 0.61
C LEU A 343 5.40 -20.56 1.16
N LEU A 344 5.77 -20.57 2.45
CA LEU A 344 6.55 -19.48 3.05
C LEU A 344 7.95 -19.40 2.46
N MET A 345 8.62 -20.55 2.27
CA MET A 345 9.94 -20.61 1.64
C MET A 345 9.95 -19.97 0.24
N ALA A 346 8.86 -20.10 -0.53
CA ALA A 346 8.75 -19.49 -1.85
C ALA A 346 8.75 -17.94 -1.83
N PHE A 347 8.42 -17.31 -0.70
CA PHE A 347 8.49 -15.85 -0.55
C PHE A 347 9.89 -15.33 -0.20
N PHE A 348 10.85 -16.20 0.12
CA PHE A 348 12.17 -15.77 0.60
C PHE A 348 12.92 -14.82 -0.37
N PRO A 349 12.97 -15.08 -1.70
CA PRO A 349 13.60 -14.13 -2.62
C PRO A 349 12.88 -12.78 -2.70
N VAL A 350 11.57 -12.76 -2.46
CA VAL A 350 10.79 -11.51 -2.41
C VAL A 350 11.15 -10.69 -1.16
N ILE A 351 11.44 -11.34 -0.03
CA ILE A 351 11.96 -10.67 1.17
C ILE A 351 13.33 -10.05 0.88
N ILE A 352 14.24 -10.80 0.25
CA ILE A 352 15.56 -10.29 -0.13
C ILE A 352 15.42 -9.06 -1.03
N LEU A 353 14.51 -9.12 -2.01
CA LEU A 353 14.22 -7.99 -2.88
C LEU A 353 13.74 -6.76 -2.09
N CYS A 354 12.80 -6.94 -1.15
CA CYS A 354 12.34 -5.86 -0.29
C CYS A 354 13.47 -5.30 0.56
N PHE A 355 14.30 -6.15 1.16
CA PHE A 355 15.46 -5.73 1.95
C PHE A 355 16.45 -4.93 1.11
N PHE A 356 16.77 -5.38 -0.10
CA PHE A 356 17.66 -4.68 -1.01
C PHE A 356 17.17 -3.26 -1.28
N PHE A 357 15.91 -3.09 -1.66
CA PHE A 357 15.37 -1.78 -2.03
C PHE A 357 15.05 -0.87 -0.86
N LEU A 358 14.53 -1.40 0.25
CA LEU A 358 14.23 -0.59 1.43
C LEU A 358 15.49 -0.10 2.15
N ARG A 359 16.58 -0.87 2.07
CA ARG A 359 17.87 -0.44 2.62
C ARG A 359 18.63 0.52 1.72
N ASN A 360 18.28 0.58 0.43
CA ASN A 360 18.90 1.52 -0.51
C ASN A 360 20.44 1.32 -0.53
N ALA A 361 21.23 2.37 -0.74
CA ALA A 361 22.69 2.33 -0.70
C ALA A 361 23.26 2.26 0.74
N ASN A 362 22.90 1.20 1.49
CA ASN A 362 23.45 0.87 2.81
C ASN A 362 24.02 -0.56 2.85
N PHE A 363 25.03 -0.80 3.70
CA PHE A 363 25.69 -2.10 3.85
C PHE A 363 24.67 -3.21 4.17
N PRO A 364 24.62 -4.37 3.51
CA PRO A 364 25.66 -4.92 2.63
C PRO A 364 25.47 -4.60 1.15
N PHE A 365 24.48 -3.79 0.78
CA PHE A 365 24.07 -3.61 -0.61
C PHE A 365 24.64 -2.34 -1.27
N THR A 366 25.38 -1.51 -0.54
CA THR A 366 25.87 -0.20 -1.02
C THR A 366 26.48 -0.25 -2.41
N SER A 367 27.53 -1.06 -2.62
CA SER A 367 28.26 -1.09 -3.90
C SER A 367 27.39 -1.57 -5.06
N PHE A 368 26.57 -2.59 -4.83
CA PHE A 368 25.67 -3.11 -5.86
C PHE A 368 24.54 -2.14 -6.18
N PHE A 369 23.97 -1.46 -5.18
CA PHE A 369 22.93 -0.46 -5.39
C PHE A 369 23.46 0.75 -6.17
N LEU A 370 24.64 1.26 -5.80
CA LEU A 370 25.29 2.36 -6.51
C LEU A 370 25.66 1.96 -7.94
N PHE A 371 26.20 0.75 -8.15
CA PHE A 371 26.45 0.22 -9.48
C PHE A 371 25.19 0.23 -10.36
N LEU A 372 24.05 -0.25 -9.85
CA LEU A 372 22.80 -0.22 -10.61
C LEU A 372 22.34 1.20 -10.92
N ARG A 373 22.47 2.11 -9.95
CA ARG A 373 22.08 3.51 -10.11
C ARG A 373 22.92 4.23 -11.15
N ASP A 374 24.24 4.02 -11.15
CA ASP A 374 25.19 4.74 -12.00
C ASP A 374 25.20 4.20 -13.42
N LYS A 375 24.98 2.88 -13.60
CA LYS A 375 25.01 2.22 -14.91
C LYS A 375 23.67 2.19 -15.63
N PHE A 376 22.55 2.25 -14.91
CA PHE A 376 21.22 2.19 -15.52
C PHE A 376 20.43 3.48 -15.22
N PRO A 377 20.41 4.46 -16.15
CA PRO A 377 19.69 5.73 -15.96
C PRO A 377 18.20 5.57 -15.65
N PHE A 378 17.56 4.49 -16.11
CA PHE A 378 16.17 4.19 -15.77
C PHE A 378 15.98 3.73 -14.32
N PHE A 379 17.01 3.13 -13.71
CA PHE A 379 16.97 2.65 -12.33
C PHE A 379 16.81 3.82 -11.36
N SER A 380 17.60 4.88 -11.52
CA SER A 380 17.57 6.06 -10.65
C SER A 380 16.22 6.78 -10.68
N GLU A 381 15.58 6.86 -11.85
CA GLU A 381 14.30 7.54 -12.02
C GLU A 381 13.11 6.68 -11.60
N MET A 382 13.05 5.41 -12.06
CA MET A 382 11.95 4.50 -11.70
C MET A 382 11.94 4.21 -10.19
N LEU A 383 13.11 4.14 -9.56
CA LEU A 383 13.27 3.81 -8.15
C LEU A 383 13.70 5.01 -7.30
N ARG A 384 13.35 6.23 -7.72
CA ARG A 384 13.52 7.46 -6.93
C ARG A 384 12.97 7.35 -5.51
N PHE A 385 11.84 6.66 -5.38
CA PHE A 385 11.24 6.26 -4.11
C PHE A 385 11.09 4.75 -4.06
N PRO A 386 12.06 4.01 -3.51
CA PRO A 386 11.91 2.56 -3.32
C PRO A 386 10.84 2.27 -2.25
N PHE A 387 10.80 3.06 -1.17
CA PHE A 387 9.88 2.83 -0.06
C PHE A 387 8.41 2.74 -0.48
N THR A 388 7.93 3.68 -1.29
CA THR A 388 6.52 3.71 -1.73
C THR A 388 6.13 2.48 -2.56
N LYS A 389 7.13 1.79 -3.14
CA LYS A 389 6.89 0.63 -4.00
C LYS A 389 7.04 -0.71 -3.28
N PHE A 390 7.97 -0.79 -2.32
CA PHE A 390 8.29 -2.03 -1.63
C PHE A 390 7.69 -2.14 -0.22
N SER A 391 7.27 -1.03 0.40
CA SER A 391 6.80 -1.03 1.79
C SER A 391 5.58 -1.91 2.03
N ILE A 392 4.56 -1.84 1.17
CA ILE A 392 3.32 -2.63 1.32
C ILE A 392 3.60 -4.13 1.20
N LEU A 393 4.43 -4.51 0.22
CA LEU A 393 4.87 -5.89 0.04
C LEU A 393 5.68 -6.37 1.24
N TYR A 394 6.57 -5.52 1.75
CA TYR A 394 7.34 -5.81 2.95
C TYR A 394 6.45 -5.98 4.19
N VAL A 395 5.47 -5.09 4.43
CA VAL A 395 4.52 -5.18 5.54
C VAL A 395 3.68 -6.46 5.46
N PHE A 396 3.26 -6.86 4.25
CA PHE A 396 2.58 -8.13 4.02
C PHE A 396 3.47 -9.32 4.41
N LEU A 397 4.70 -9.36 3.92
CA LEU A 397 5.67 -10.41 4.23
C LEU A 397 5.98 -10.46 5.73
N TYR A 398 6.21 -9.30 6.34
CA TYR A 398 6.43 -9.15 7.77
C TYR A 398 5.28 -9.79 8.56
N SER A 399 4.04 -9.47 8.19
CA SER A 399 2.84 -9.98 8.85
C SER A 399 2.72 -11.50 8.79
N ILE A 400 2.97 -12.12 7.62
CA ILE A 400 2.83 -13.57 7.47
C ILE A 400 3.93 -14.34 8.21
N PHE A 401 5.17 -13.84 8.19
CA PHE A 401 6.29 -14.49 8.87
C PHE A 401 6.26 -14.26 10.38
N LEU A 402 5.83 -13.09 10.84
CA LEU A 402 5.57 -12.81 12.25
C LEU A 402 4.50 -13.77 12.81
N SER A 403 3.38 -13.93 12.09
CA SER A 403 2.33 -14.89 12.45
C SER A 403 2.86 -16.33 12.55
N HIS A 404 3.68 -16.76 11.58
CA HIS A 404 4.31 -18.07 11.61
C HIS A 404 5.30 -18.23 12.79
N ALA A 405 6.05 -17.18 13.13
CA ALA A 405 6.95 -17.17 14.28
C ALA A 405 6.19 -17.36 15.60
N PHE A 406 5.07 -16.65 15.78
CA PHE A 406 4.22 -16.80 16.96
C PHE A 406 3.67 -18.23 17.09
N TYR A 407 3.21 -18.82 15.99
CA TYR A 407 2.75 -20.21 15.97
C TYR A 407 3.85 -21.18 16.44
N ASN A 408 5.06 -21.05 15.89
CA ASN A 408 6.18 -21.91 16.25
C ASN A 408 6.66 -21.69 17.68
N LEU A 409 6.67 -20.44 18.15
CA LEU A 409 7.02 -20.09 19.52
C LEU A 409 6.06 -20.75 20.52
N ILE A 410 4.74 -20.67 20.28
CA ILE A 410 3.76 -21.29 21.18
C ILE A 410 3.86 -22.81 21.16
N ILE A 411 4.09 -23.45 20.01
CA ILE A 411 4.33 -24.91 19.96
C ILE A 411 5.58 -25.30 20.74
N PHE A 412 6.64 -24.50 20.64
CA PHE A 412 7.86 -24.76 21.38
C PHE A 412 7.63 -24.62 22.89
N LEU A 413 6.98 -23.55 23.32
CA LEU A 413 6.66 -23.29 24.72
C LEU A 413 5.64 -24.29 25.27
N SER A 414 4.75 -24.85 24.44
CA SER A 414 3.77 -25.82 24.90
C SER A 414 4.36 -27.13 25.40
N LYS A 415 5.61 -27.41 25.06
CA LYS A 415 6.36 -28.54 25.61
C LYS A 415 6.83 -28.31 27.05
N LYS A 416 6.87 -27.04 27.50
CA LYS A 416 7.48 -26.63 28.77
C LYS A 416 6.54 -25.89 29.72
N ILE A 417 5.46 -25.30 29.20
CA ILE A 417 4.59 -24.37 29.93
C ILE A 417 3.12 -24.75 29.73
N PRO A 418 2.29 -24.75 30.80
CA PRO A 418 0.86 -25.06 30.71
C PRO A 418 0.11 -24.08 29.80
N ARG A 419 -0.94 -24.59 29.16
CA ARG A 419 -1.72 -23.88 28.14
C ARG A 419 -2.30 -22.55 28.61
N ASN A 420 -2.65 -22.42 29.89
CA ASN A 420 -3.20 -21.19 30.46
C ASN A 420 -2.23 -20.01 30.34
N PHE A 421 -0.93 -20.26 30.22
CA PHE A 421 0.06 -19.20 30.11
C PHE A 421 0.11 -18.56 28.72
N TYR A 422 -0.39 -19.23 27.66
CA TYR A 422 -0.36 -18.66 26.30
C TYR A 422 -1.22 -17.41 26.18
N ILE A 423 -2.28 -17.30 26.99
CA ILE A 423 -3.14 -16.10 27.02
C ILE A 423 -2.35 -14.85 27.42
N HIS A 424 -1.35 -14.99 28.28
CA HIS A 424 -0.48 -13.89 28.70
C HIS A 424 0.40 -13.43 27.54
N PHE A 425 0.99 -14.34 26.77
CA PHE A 425 1.77 -13.99 25.56
C PHE A 425 0.94 -13.23 24.53
N PHE A 426 -0.28 -13.71 24.26
CA PHE A 426 -1.20 -13.01 23.36
C PHE A 426 -1.56 -11.62 23.91
N THR A 427 -1.88 -11.53 25.21
CA THR A 427 -2.24 -10.27 25.86
C THR A 427 -1.09 -9.26 25.82
N ILE A 428 0.14 -9.69 26.13
CA ILE A 428 1.36 -8.86 26.03
C ILE A 428 1.55 -8.39 24.59
N PHE A 429 1.36 -9.26 23.60
CA PHE A 429 1.44 -8.86 22.19
C PHE A 429 0.40 -7.81 21.82
N PHE A 430 -0.87 -8.01 22.20
CA PHE A 430 -1.93 -7.05 21.89
C PHE A 430 -1.68 -5.69 22.54
N ILE A 431 -1.39 -5.69 23.83
CA ILE A 431 -1.10 -4.46 24.58
C ILE A 431 0.14 -3.78 24.01
N GLY A 432 1.21 -4.54 23.77
CA GLY A 432 2.45 -4.00 23.22
C GLY A 432 2.27 -3.38 21.85
N GLN A 433 1.46 -4.00 20.98
CA GLN A 433 1.16 -3.46 19.66
C GLN A 433 0.28 -2.20 19.71
N ILE A 434 -0.67 -2.14 20.65
CA ILE A 434 -1.49 -0.94 20.87
C ILE A 434 -0.58 0.22 21.32
N PHE A 435 0.32 0.00 22.27
CA PHE A 435 1.28 1.03 22.69
C PHE A 435 2.24 1.42 21.56
N PHE A 436 2.64 0.46 20.73
CA PHE A 436 3.51 0.73 19.58
C PHE A 436 2.88 1.73 18.60
N ILE A 437 1.57 1.67 18.38
CA ILE A 437 0.84 2.52 17.44
C ILE A 437 -0.10 3.55 18.12
N MET A 438 0.07 3.74 19.44
CA MET A 438 -0.88 4.47 20.30
C MET A 438 -1.39 5.81 19.75
N PRO A 439 -0.56 6.68 19.13
CA PRO A 439 -1.05 7.95 18.61
C PRO A 439 -2.16 7.84 17.55
N VAL A 440 -2.34 6.69 16.89
CA VAL A 440 -3.47 6.44 15.96
C VAL A 440 -4.81 6.47 16.67
N LEU A 441 -4.87 6.05 17.93
CA LEU A 441 -6.13 6.02 18.68
C LEU A 441 -6.69 7.44 18.93
N GLU A 442 -5.83 8.45 18.87
CA GLU A 442 -6.20 9.86 19.00
C GLU A 442 -6.37 10.53 17.63
N THR A 443 -5.44 10.29 16.71
CA THR A 443 -5.33 11.06 15.46
C THR A 443 -5.93 10.35 14.23
N GLY A 444 -6.16 9.04 14.30
CA GLY A 444 -6.45 8.20 13.15
C GLY A 444 -5.21 7.94 12.29
N TYR A 445 -5.41 7.36 11.11
CA TYR A 445 -4.33 7.15 10.14
C TYR A 445 -4.15 8.26 9.15
N ILE A 446 -5.20 9.00 8.81
CA ILE A 446 -5.13 10.07 7.80
C ILE A 446 -4.70 11.38 8.47
N SER A 447 -3.71 12.08 7.91
CA SER A 447 -3.30 13.40 8.40
C SER A 447 -4.47 14.39 8.43
N LYS A 448 -4.51 15.29 9.42
CA LYS A 448 -5.48 16.39 9.46
C LYS A 448 -5.32 17.34 8.26
N THR A 449 -4.10 17.51 7.76
CA THR A 449 -3.81 18.36 6.58
C THR A 449 -4.43 17.85 5.28
N MET A 450 -4.87 16.59 5.26
CA MET A 450 -5.52 15.97 4.10
C MET A 450 -7.05 16.09 4.16
N ARG A 451 -7.62 16.63 5.24
CA ARG A 451 -9.06 16.69 5.50
C ARG A 451 -9.54 18.11 5.30
N VAL A 452 -9.76 18.49 4.06
CA VAL A 452 -9.89 19.91 3.69
C VAL A 452 -11.34 20.29 3.44
N LYS A 453 -11.75 21.46 3.94
CA LYS A 453 -13.06 22.05 3.63
C LYS A 453 -12.91 22.94 2.39
N ILE A 454 -13.22 22.38 1.22
CA ILE A 454 -13.13 23.11 -0.04
C ILE A 454 -14.18 24.24 -0.06
N PRO A 455 -13.80 25.50 -0.34
CA PRO A 455 -14.73 26.62 -0.37
C PRO A 455 -15.70 26.55 -1.56
N GLN A 456 -16.90 27.10 -1.39
CA GLN A 456 -17.93 27.11 -2.45
C GLN A 456 -17.45 27.81 -3.73
N ASN A 457 -16.65 28.87 -3.59
CA ASN A 457 -16.06 29.60 -4.72
C ASN A 457 -15.28 28.70 -5.70
N TYR A 458 -14.70 27.58 -5.23
CA TYR A 458 -14.06 26.61 -6.11
C TYR A 458 -15.10 25.99 -7.04
N PHE A 459 -16.21 25.48 -6.51
CA PHE A 459 -17.26 24.86 -7.31
C PHE A 459 -17.97 25.88 -8.20
N ASP A 460 -18.15 27.12 -7.73
CA ASP A 460 -18.73 28.20 -8.52
C ASP A 460 -17.86 28.57 -9.73
N LEU A 461 -16.52 28.56 -9.56
CA LEU A 461 -15.58 28.73 -10.67
C LEU A 461 -15.77 27.64 -11.73
N PHE A 462 -15.86 26.36 -11.34
CA PHE A 462 -16.10 25.27 -12.31
C PHE A 462 -17.46 25.38 -13.00
N ASN A 463 -18.51 25.81 -12.28
CA ASN A 463 -19.82 26.06 -12.87
C ASN A 463 -19.76 27.20 -13.91
N TYR A 464 -19.07 28.29 -13.59
CA TYR A 464 -18.84 29.41 -14.51
C TYR A 464 -18.08 28.96 -15.77
N LEU A 465 -17.01 28.18 -15.61
CA LEU A 465 -16.18 27.70 -16.72
C LEU A 465 -16.91 26.70 -17.62
N LYS A 466 -17.83 25.89 -17.06
CA LYS A 466 -18.69 25.00 -17.85
C LYS A 466 -19.65 25.78 -18.76
N GLN A 467 -20.14 26.93 -18.28
CA GLN A 467 -21.04 27.80 -19.04
C GLN A 467 -20.28 28.71 -20.03
N ASN A 468 -19.03 29.05 -19.71
CA ASN A 468 -18.17 29.93 -20.50
C ASN A 468 -16.88 29.19 -20.89
N PRO A 469 -16.97 28.18 -21.78
CA PRO A 469 -15.82 27.37 -22.13
C PRO A 469 -14.70 28.25 -22.69
N LYS A 470 -13.55 28.21 -22.03
CA LYS A 470 -12.28 28.79 -22.49
C LYS A 470 -11.34 27.66 -22.85
N ASP A 471 -10.48 27.87 -23.85
CA ASP A 471 -9.56 26.83 -24.32
C ASP A 471 -8.53 26.43 -23.27
N ARG A 472 -7.99 27.40 -22.50
CA ARG A 472 -6.99 27.13 -21.45
C ARG A 472 -7.05 28.17 -20.34
N ILE A 473 -6.74 27.73 -19.12
CA ILE A 473 -6.67 28.59 -17.94
C ILE A 473 -5.22 28.59 -17.45
N LEU A 474 -4.63 29.78 -17.35
CA LEU A 474 -3.35 29.98 -16.68
C LEU A 474 -3.62 30.33 -15.21
N GLN A 475 -3.06 29.53 -14.31
CA GLN A 475 -3.18 29.73 -12.87
C GLN A 475 -2.00 30.56 -12.38
N LEU A 476 -2.27 31.73 -11.81
CA LEU A 476 -1.27 32.63 -11.25
C LEU A 476 -1.68 33.06 -9.83
N PRO A 477 -0.71 33.21 -8.91
CA PRO A 477 0.72 32.93 -9.08
C PRO A 477 1.04 31.43 -9.07
N LEU A 478 2.16 31.05 -9.69
CA LEU A 478 2.73 29.70 -9.51
C LEU A 478 3.59 29.69 -8.24
N HIS A 479 3.21 28.91 -7.23
CA HIS A 479 3.94 28.89 -5.95
C HIS A 479 5.30 28.20 -6.04
N ASN A 480 5.47 27.19 -6.89
CA ASN A 480 6.75 26.53 -7.13
C ASN A 480 6.83 25.83 -8.49
N PHE A 481 8.04 25.36 -8.84
CA PHE A 481 8.30 24.62 -10.08
C PHE A 481 7.76 23.18 -10.09
N ALA A 482 7.29 22.67 -8.94
CA ALA A 482 6.72 21.34 -8.83
C ALA A 482 5.20 21.32 -9.06
N GLY A 483 4.57 22.49 -9.26
CA GLY A 483 3.12 22.60 -9.45
C GLY A 483 2.32 22.41 -8.15
N TRP A 484 2.98 22.49 -7.00
CA TRP A 484 2.32 22.42 -5.70
C TRP A 484 1.64 23.76 -5.38
N GLN A 485 0.38 23.68 -4.99
CA GLN A 485 -0.46 24.80 -4.60
C GLN A 485 -0.57 24.84 -3.07
N TYR A 486 -0.83 26.04 -2.55
CA TYR A 486 -0.91 26.34 -1.13
C TYR A 486 -2.00 27.39 -0.95
N ASP A 487 -3.16 26.99 -0.45
CA ASP A 487 -4.30 27.88 -0.32
C ASP A 487 -4.56 28.25 1.15
N ASN A 488 -5.09 29.45 1.38
CA ASN A 488 -5.42 29.96 2.71
C ASN A 488 -6.49 29.17 3.46
N TRP A 489 -7.22 28.28 2.78
CA TRP A 489 -8.15 27.30 3.37
C TRP A 489 -7.48 25.95 3.67
N SER A 490 -6.16 25.98 3.87
CA SER A 490 -5.29 24.88 4.32
C SER A 490 -5.05 23.75 3.32
N TYR A 491 -5.42 23.93 2.06
CA TYR A 491 -5.05 22.99 1.00
C TYR A 491 -3.58 23.13 0.64
N GLN A 492 -2.93 21.98 0.48
CA GLN A 492 -1.57 21.92 -0.02
C GLN A 492 -1.38 20.65 -0.86
N GLY A 493 -1.01 20.80 -2.13
CA GLY A 493 -0.93 19.67 -3.05
C GLY A 493 -0.88 20.04 -4.53
N ALA A 494 -0.85 19.03 -5.39
CA ALA A 494 -0.91 19.12 -6.84
C ALA A 494 -2.22 18.52 -7.39
N GLY A 495 -2.59 18.90 -8.62
CA GLY A 495 -3.74 18.32 -9.33
C GLY A 495 -5.11 18.85 -8.90
N PHE A 496 -5.18 19.99 -8.21
CA PHE A 496 -6.44 20.49 -7.65
C PHE A 496 -7.39 21.12 -8.67
N LEU A 497 -6.86 21.92 -9.58
CA LEU A 497 -7.62 22.51 -10.68
C LEU A 497 -7.49 21.57 -11.89
N TRP A 498 -8.37 20.58 -11.90
CA TRP A 498 -8.32 19.47 -12.83
C TRP A 498 -9.54 19.41 -13.74
#